data_AF-A0A560HKP9-F1
#
_entry.id   AF-A0A560HKP9-F1
#
_cell.length_a   1.000
_cell.length_b   1.000
_cell.length_c   1.000
_cell.angle_alpha   90.00
_cell.angle_beta   90.00
_cell.angle_gamma   90.00
#
_symmetry.space_group_name_H-M   'P 1'
#
loop_
_entity.id
_entity.type
_entity.pdbx_description
1 polymer ?
#
loop_
_entity_poly.entity_id
_entity_poly.type
_entity_poly.pdbx_seq_one_letter_code
_entity_poly.pdbx_strand_id
1 'polypeptide(L)'
;MRYPSSQENDSYVYWPILTALGLAIIAVLIVTLLVELSLLCLFSLMGLMFTAALTAAIVSVEAANAMWRRRWRRALSLMLLPLAVIPTLVWHQELARPLFLTGEILHFHALRPIYLGRIKAMPNIGAPKLALFIWGDWLATSYGVVYDESDEVALPSERRSDAWTSRADQTLLTCGYSLDMDFGGHFYFVSLSC
;
A
#
# COMPACT_ATOMS: atom_id res chain seq x y z
N MET A 1 -51.73 -26.14 -17.68
CA MET A 1 -51.30 -25.33 -16.52
C MET A 1 -50.18 -24.41 -16.97
N ARG A 2 -50.47 -23.11 -17.08
CA ARG A 2 -49.49 -22.07 -17.42
C ARG A 2 -48.95 -21.55 -16.09
N TYR A 3 -47.68 -21.81 -15.79
CA TYR A 3 -47.01 -21.17 -14.66
C TYR A 3 -47.05 -19.65 -14.87
N PRO A 4 -47.43 -18.84 -13.87
CA PRO A 4 -47.28 -17.40 -13.98
C PRO A 4 -45.78 -17.11 -14.07
N SER A 5 -45.33 -16.72 -15.26
CA SER A 5 -44.01 -16.12 -15.43
C SER A 5 -44.13 -14.71 -14.85
N SER A 6 -43.90 -14.58 -13.54
CA SER A 6 -43.38 -13.32 -13.05
C SER A 6 -42.07 -13.12 -13.80
N GLN A 7 -42.09 -12.25 -14.81
CA GLN A 7 -40.90 -11.62 -15.33
C GLN A 7 -40.29 -10.83 -14.16
N GLU A 8 -39.59 -11.55 -13.28
CA GLU A 8 -38.76 -10.98 -12.26
C GLU A 8 -37.66 -10.24 -13.03
N ASN A 9 -37.77 -8.91 -13.02
CA ASN A 9 -37.01 -7.99 -13.85
C ASN A 9 -35.50 -8.35 -13.83
N ASP A 10 -34.94 -8.76 -14.98
CA ASP A 10 -33.49 -9.05 -15.11
C ASP A 10 -32.72 -7.72 -15.24
N SER A 11 -32.72 -6.97 -14.14
CA SER A 11 -32.03 -5.70 -14.00
C SER A 11 -30.66 -5.89 -13.35
N TYR A 12 -29.73 -5.00 -13.69
CA TYR A 12 -28.44 -4.90 -13.01
C TYR A 12 -28.64 -4.60 -11.52
N VAL A 13 -27.82 -5.23 -10.69
CA VAL A 13 -27.77 -4.97 -9.26
C VAL A 13 -26.49 -4.18 -9.02
N TYR A 14 -26.61 -2.88 -8.73
CA TYR A 14 -25.46 -1.96 -8.66
C TYR A 14 -24.78 -1.93 -7.28
N TRP A 15 -25.45 -2.35 -6.22
CA TRP A 15 -24.90 -2.28 -4.87
C TRP A 15 -23.56 -3.03 -4.69
N PRO A 16 -23.30 -4.21 -5.30
CA PRO A 16 -22.02 -4.91 -5.14
C PRO A 16 -20.86 -4.13 -5.74
N ILE A 17 -21.11 -3.37 -6.81
CA ILE A 17 -20.12 -2.50 -7.47
C ILE A 17 -19.78 -1.33 -6.54
N LEU A 18 -20.82 -0.68 -5.98
CA LEU A 18 -20.64 0.41 -5.02
C LEU A 18 -19.92 -0.05 -3.75
N THR A 19 -20.23 -1.25 -3.25
CA THR A 19 -19.55 -1.85 -2.10
C THR A 19 -18.08 -2.14 -2.42
N ALA A 20 -17.78 -2.71 -3.58
CA ALA A 20 -16.40 -3.00 -3.99
C ALA A 20 -15.56 -1.70 -4.08
N LEU A 21 -16.11 -0.65 -4.70
CA LEU A 21 -15.47 0.65 -4.79
C LEU A 21 -15.29 1.32 -3.43
N GLY A 22 -16.33 1.31 -2.60
CA GLY A 22 -16.29 1.86 -1.25
C GLY A 22 -15.25 1.17 -0.37
N LEU A 23 -15.18 -0.17 -0.41
CA LEU A 23 -14.18 -0.96 0.31
C LEU A 23 -12.76 -0.60 -0.13
N ALA A 24 -12.52 -0.45 -1.43
CA ALA A 24 -11.21 -0.06 -1.96
C ALA A 24 -10.79 1.34 -1.47
N ILE A 25 -11.71 2.32 -1.51
CA ILE A 25 -11.45 3.68 -1.03
C ILE A 25 -11.17 3.68 0.48
N ILE A 26 -11.99 2.98 1.27
CA ILE A 26 -11.81 2.90 2.73
C ILE A 26 -10.47 2.24 3.06
N ALA A 27 -10.09 1.16 2.37
CA ALA A 27 -8.79 0.52 2.58
C ALA A 27 -7.63 1.48 2.30
N VAL A 28 -7.68 2.23 1.19
CA VAL A 28 -6.66 3.24 0.87
C VAL A 28 -6.63 4.35 1.92
N LEU A 29 -7.79 4.84 2.37
CA LEU A 29 -7.86 5.87 3.42
C LEU A 29 -7.31 5.37 4.77
N ILE A 30 -7.59 4.13 5.14
CA ILE A 30 -7.04 3.53 6.37
C ILE A 30 -5.52 3.49 6.29
N VAL A 31 -4.96 2.98 5.18
CA VAL A 31 -3.50 2.91 5.00
C VAL A 31 -2.85 4.30 4.95
N THR A 32 -3.50 5.28 4.31
CA THR A 32 -2.91 6.61 4.12
C THR A 32 -3.06 7.55 5.33
N LEU A 33 -4.14 7.43 6.11
CA LEU A 33 -4.43 8.35 7.23
C LEU A 33 -4.00 7.80 8.59
N LEU A 34 -3.95 6.48 8.76
CA LEU A 34 -3.51 5.83 10.01
C LEU A 34 -2.03 5.41 9.89
N VAL A 35 -1.20 6.40 9.56
CA VAL A 35 0.26 6.26 9.32
C VAL A 35 0.98 5.69 10.54
N GLU A 36 0.49 5.97 11.75
CA GLU A 36 0.91 5.23 12.93
C GLU A 36 0.19 3.88 12.93
N LEU A 37 0.94 2.83 12.55
CA LEU A 37 0.61 1.41 12.57
C LEU A 37 0.22 0.92 13.98
N SER A 38 -0.84 1.51 14.52
CA SER A 38 -1.49 1.09 15.74
C SER A 38 -2.18 -0.25 15.46
N LEU A 39 -2.22 -1.11 16.49
CA LEU A 39 -3.00 -2.37 16.44
C LEU A 39 -4.44 -2.13 15.95
N LEU A 40 -4.99 -0.94 16.20
CA LEU A 40 -6.28 -0.47 15.67
C LEU A 40 -6.34 -0.46 14.13
N CYS A 41 -5.31 0.01 13.44
CA CYS A 41 -5.25 0.01 11.97
C CYS A 41 -5.24 -1.43 11.44
N LEU A 42 -4.44 -2.31 12.05
CA LEU A 42 -4.38 -3.73 11.72
C LEU A 42 -5.73 -4.43 11.94
N PHE A 43 -6.34 -4.26 13.12
CA PHE A 43 -7.65 -4.85 13.42
C PHE A 43 -8.76 -4.30 12.52
N SER A 44 -8.70 -3.02 12.16
CA SER A 44 -9.66 -2.40 11.24
C SER A 44 -9.55 -2.98 9.84
N LEU A 45 -8.32 -3.16 9.32
CA LEU A 45 -8.07 -3.82 8.03
C LEU A 45 -8.52 -5.28 8.05
N MET A 46 -8.20 -6.03 9.11
CA MET A 46 -8.65 -7.42 9.26
C MET A 46 -10.19 -7.52 9.30
N GLY A 47 -10.85 -6.63 10.05
CA GLY A 47 -12.31 -6.57 10.10
C GLY A 47 -12.93 -6.22 8.74
N LEU A 48 -12.33 -5.27 8.02
CA LEU A 48 -12.75 -4.89 6.68
C LEU A 48 -12.61 -6.06 5.70
N MET A 49 -11.48 -6.76 5.73
CA MET A 49 -11.24 -7.92 4.87
C MET A 49 -12.18 -9.09 5.17
N PHE A 50 -12.44 -9.34 6.46
CA PHE A 50 -13.37 -10.39 6.88
C PHE A 50 -14.80 -10.10 6.42
N THR A 51 -15.26 -8.86 6.58
CA THR A 51 -16.60 -8.44 6.14
C THR A 51 -16.73 -8.47 4.61
N ALA A 52 -15.68 -8.07 3.88
CA ALA A 52 -15.63 -8.18 2.42
C ALA A 52 -15.71 -9.64 1.95
N ALA A 53 -14.93 -10.53 2.57
CA ALA A 53 -14.93 -11.96 2.25
C ALA A 53 -16.29 -12.62 2.52
N LEU A 54 -16.91 -12.32 3.66
CA LEU A 54 -18.24 -12.83 4.00
C LEU A 54 -19.30 -12.36 3.01
N THR A 55 -19.27 -11.08 2.65
CA THR A 55 -20.20 -10.49 1.67
C THR A 55 -20.00 -11.12 0.29
N ALA A 56 -18.74 -11.32 -0.14
CA ALA A 56 -18.42 -12.00 -1.39
C ALA A 56 -18.92 -13.45 -1.42
N ALA A 57 -18.83 -14.18 -0.29
CA ALA A 57 -19.36 -15.54 -0.19
C ALA A 57 -20.88 -15.58 -0.33
N ILE A 58 -21.60 -14.71 0.37
CA ILE A 58 -23.08 -14.61 0.27
C ILE A 58 -23.49 -14.26 -1.18
N VAL A 59 -22.83 -13.27 -1.76
CA VAL A 59 -23.11 -12.82 -3.14
C VAL A 59 -22.80 -13.91 -4.17
N SER A 60 -21.80 -14.77 -3.92
CA SER A 60 -21.47 -15.90 -4.80
C SER A 60 -22.59 -16.94 -4.84
N VAL A 61 -23.24 -17.21 -3.71
CA VAL A 61 -24.41 -18.11 -3.65
C VAL A 61 -25.58 -17.53 -4.44
N GLU A 62 -25.84 -16.23 -4.27
CA GLU A 62 -26.88 -15.52 -5.04
C GLU A 62 -26.58 -15.48 -6.54
N ALA A 63 -25.31 -15.30 -6.91
CA ALA A 63 -24.87 -15.37 -8.31
C ALA A 63 -25.10 -16.77 -8.90
N ALA A 64 -24.77 -17.83 -8.16
CA ALA A 64 -25.01 -19.21 -8.58
C ALA A 64 -26.51 -19.50 -8.78
N ASN A 65 -27.36 -19.05 -7.85
CA ASN A 65 -28.81 -19.16 -7.98
C ASN A 65 -29.35 -18.36 -9.18
N ALA A 66 -28.82 -17.14 -9.41
CA ALA A 66 -29.17 -16.33 -10.57
C ALA A 66 -28.77 -17.00 -11.89
N MET A 67 -27.58 -17.62 -11.96
CA MET A 67 -27.15 -18.42 -13.12
C MET A 67 -28.07 -19.61 -13.35
N TRP A 68 -28.44 -20.34 -12.28
CA TRP A 68 -29.36 -21.48 -12.36
C TRP A 68 -30.73 -21.07 -12.92
N ARG A 69 -31.22 -19.89 -12.53
CA ARG A 69 -32.47 -19.29 -13.03
C ARG A 69 -32.31 -18.57 -14.38
N ARG A 70 -31.16 -18.70 -15.06
CA ARG A 70 -30.83 -18.05 -16.35
C ARG A 70 -30.93 -16.52 -16.34
N ARG A 71 -30.71 -15.88 -15.19
CA ARG A 71 -30.69 -14.41 -15.01
C ARG A 71 -29.27 -13.89 -15.16
N TRP A 72 -28.80 -13.87 -16.41
CA TRP A 72 -27.40 -13.63 -16.73
C TRP A 72 -26.92 -12.23 -16.36
N ARG A 73 -27.76 -11.19 -16.50
CA ARG A 73 -27.35 -9.81 -16.16
C ARG A 73 -27.12 -9.67 -14.66
N ARG A 74 -28.03 -10.21 -13.86
CA ARG A 74 -27.90 -10.25 -12.40
C ARG A 74 -26.70 -11.10 -11.95
N ALA A 75 -26.52 -12.29 -12.51
CA ALA A 75 -25.38 -13.15 -12.21
C ALA A 75 -24.04 -12.45 -12.48
N LEU A 76 -23.89 -11.80 -13.65
CA LEU A 76 -22.69 -11.05 -14.00
C LEU A 76 -22.43 -9.90 -13.02
N SER A 77 -23.46 -9.12 -12.65
CA SER A 77 -23.29 -8.01 -11.69
C SER A 77 -22.89 -8.50 -10.30
N LEU A 78 -23.42 -9.64 -9.85
CA LEU A 78 -23.08 -10.23 -8.56
C LEU A 78 -21.68 -10.84 -8.57
N MET A 79 -21.23 -11.42 -9.68
CA MET A 79 -19.89 -12.01 -9.80
C MET A 79 -18.74 -10.99 -9.67
N LEU A 80 -18.99 -9.70 -9.93
CA LEU A 80 -17.95 -8.67 -9.85
C LEU A 80 -17.33 -8.56 -8.45
N LEU A 81 -18.12 -8.68 -7.39
CA LEU A 81 -17.64 -8.59 -6.01
C LEU A 81 -16.67 -9.73 -5.63
N PRO A 82 -17.02 -11.03 -5.79
CA PRO A 82 -16.07 -12.10 -5.52
C PRO A 82 -14.88 -12.09 -6.49
N LEU A 83 -15.07 -11.68 -7.74
CA LEU A 83 -13.95 -11.46 -8.68
C LEU A 83 -12.99 -10.36 -8.23
N ALA A 84 -13.45 -9.36 -7.49
CA ALA A 84 -12.59 -8.34 -6.90
C ALA A 84 -11.92 -8.83 -5.60
N VAL A 85 -12.66 -9.53 -4.74
CA VAL A 85 -12.17 -9.95 -3.42
C VAL A 85 -11.21 -11.13 -3.49
N ILE A 86 -11.48 -12.16 -4.30
CA ILE A 86 -10.63 -13.36 -4.38
C ILE A 86 -9.19 -13.01 -4.76
N PRO A 87 -8.92 -12.19 -5.78
CA PRO A 87 -7.55 -11.82 -6.11
C PRO A 87 -6.84 -11.08 -4.98
N THR A 88 -7.55 -10.19 -4.27
CA THR A 88 -6.96 -9.46 -3.12
C THR A 88 -6.57 -10.39 -1.97
N LEU A 89 -7.23 -11.55 -1.82
CA LEU A 89 -6.89 -12.54 -0.81
C LEU A 89 -5.75 -13.47 -1.28
N VAL A 90 -5.85 -13.98 -2.51
CA VAL A 90 -4.93 -15.00 -3.03
C VAL A 90 -3.59 -14.38 -3.43
N TRP A 91 -3.62 -13.26 -4.14
CA TRP A 91 -2.43 -12.55 -4.62
C TRP A 91 -2.21 -11.25 -3.86
N HIS A 92 -2.45 -11.29 -2.55
CA HIS A 92 -2.34 -10.11 -1.69
C HIS A 92 -0.97 -9.43 -1.81
N GLN A 93 0.13 -10.19 -1.94
CA GLN A 93 1.48 -9.61 -2.06
C GLN A 93 1.65 -8.82 -3.37
N GLU A 94 1.20 -9.38 -4.49
CA GLU A 94 1.33 -8.78 -5.81
C GLU A 94 0.45 -7.54 -5.97
N LEU A 95 -0.71 -7.51 -5.31
CA LEU A 95 -1.63 -6.37 -5.34
C LEU A 95 -1.30 -5.32 -4.27
N ALA A 96 -0.82 -5.73 -3.10
CA ALA A 96 -0.46 -4.81 -2.03
C ALA A 96 0.82 -4.05 -2.34
N ARG A 97 1.82 -4.69 -2.96
CA ARG A 97 3.11 -4.04 -3.26
C ARG A 97 2.97 -2.75 -4.08
N PRO A 98 2.29 -2.71 -5.24
CA PRO A 98 2.16 -1.47 -6.00
C PRO A 98 1.33 -0.41 -5.25
N LEU A 99 0.32 -0.82 -4.47
CA LEU A 99 -0.47 0.09 -3.64
C LEU A 99 0.38 0.71 -2.53
N PHE A 100 1.19 -0.11 -1.86
CA PHE A 100 2.15 0.32 -0.85
C PHE A 100 3.14 1.31 -1.46
N LEU A 101 3.83 0.95 -2.54
CA LEU A 101 4.79 1.83 -3.23
C LEU A 101 4.15 3.16 -3.68
N THR A 102 2.90 3.12 -4.14
CA THR A 102 2.15 4.34 -4.49
C THR A 102 1.89 5.20 -3.25
N GLY A 103 1.53 4.59 -2.12
CA GLY A 103 1.40 5.25 -0.83
C GLY A 103 2.69 5.95 -0.41
N GLU A 104 3.83 5.25 -0.49
CA GLU A 104 5.15 5.80 -0.17
C GLU A 104 5.54 6.97 -1.08
N ILE A 105 5.27 6.88 -2.38
CA ILE A 105 5.47 7.97 -3.35
C ILE A 105 4.63 9.19 -2.96
N LEU A 106 3.34 9.00 -2.66
CA LEU A 106 2.46 10.09 -2.25
C LEU A 106 2.92 10.72 -0.93
N HIS A 107 3.32 9.89 0.04
CA HIS A 107 3.84 10.33 1.32
C HIS A 107 5.12 11.16 1.16
N PHE A 108 6.07 10.69 0.33
CA PHE A 108 7.27 11.43 -0.03
C PHE A 108 6.91 12.80 -0.62
N HIS A 109 6.05 12.85 -1.64
CA HIS A 109 5.70 14.10 -2.29
C HIS A 109 4.98 15.08 -1.35
N ALA A 110 4.14 14.58 -0.44
CA ALA A 110 3.48 15.40 0.56
C ALA A 110 4.48 16.02 1.56
N LEU A 111 5.50 15.27 1.98
CA LEU A 111 6.49 15.71 2.97
C LEU A 111 7.78 16.31 2.38
N ARG A 112 7.98 16.21 1.06
CA ARG A 112 9.17 16.71 0.37
C ARG A 112 9.53 18.16 0.71
N PRO A 113 8.58 19.12 0.82
CA PRO A 113 8.91 20.48 1.22
C PRO A 113 9.54 20.56 2.62
N ILE A 114 9.08 19.72 3.55
CA ILE A 114 9.60 19.64 4.92
C ILE A 114 11.01 19.06 4.92
N TYR A 115 11.25 17.99 4.15
CA TYR A 115 12.59 17.39 4.02
C TYR A 115 13.60 18.39 3.47
N LEU A 116 13.24 19.08 2.38
CA LEU A 116 14.08 20.12 1.78
C LEU A 116 14.36 21.27 2.77
N GLY A 117 13.38 21.67 3.58
CA GLY A 117 13.58 22.63 4.65
C GLY A 117 14.62 22.17 5.67
N ARG A 118 14.53 20.90 6.10
CA ARG A 118 15.49 20.32 7.05
C ARG A 118 16.89 20.21 6.47
N ILE A 119 17.03 19.76 5.23
CA ILE A 119 18.32 19.64 4.53
C ILE A 119 18.97 21.02 4.33
N LYS A 120 18.19 22.05 4.01
CA LYS A 120 18.69 23.43 3.90
C LYS A 120 19.20 23.96 5.24
N ALA A 121 18.56 23.59 6.35
CA ALA A 121 18.97 23.99 7.69
C ALA A 121 20.22 23.26 8.19
N MET A 122 20.65 22.17 7.55
CA MET A 122 21.86 21.45 7.94
C MET A 122 23.13 22.30 7.70
N PRO A 123 24.09 22.27 8.62
CA PRO A 123 25.32 23.03 8.52
C PRO A 123 26.10 22.62 7.26
N ASN A 124 26.63 23.63 6.55
CA ASN A 124 27.49 23.37 5.41
C ASN A 124 28.95 23.26 5.88
N ILE A 125 29.38 22.02 6.14
CA ILE A 125 30.73 21.70 6.63
C ILE A 125 31.69 21.29 5.50
N GLY A 126 31.34 21.54 4.24
CA GLY A 126 32.15 21.17 3.07
C GLY A 126 32.13 19.68 2.71
N ALA A 127 31.32 18.87 3.39
CA ALA A 127 31.06 17.47 3.07
C ALA A 127 29.63 17.30 2.49
N PRO A 128 29.38 16.28 1.64
CA PRO A 128 28.04 15.98 1.14
C PRO A 128 27.06 15.71 2.29
N LYS A 129 25.86 16.27 2.19
CA LYS A 129 24.82 16.11 3.21
C LYS A 129 24.21 14.72 3.16
N LEU A 130 24.06 14.10 4.33
CA LEU A 130 23.37 12.84 4.54
C LEU A 130 22.29 13.04 5.61
N ALA A 131 21.05 12.63 5.32
CA ALA A 131 19.94 12.73 6.25
C ALA A 131 19.05 11.48 6.16
N LEU A 132 18.55 11.01 7.31
CA LEU A 132 17.59 9.92 7.39
C LEU A 132 16.27 10.45 7.98
N PHE A 133 15.16 10.14 7.33
CA PHE A 133 13.80 10.47 7.73
C PHE A 133 13.01 9.18 7.93
N ILE A 134 12.90 8.73 9.17
CA ILE A 134 12.18 7.50 9.53
C ILE A 134 10.68 7.78 9.46
N TRP A 135 9.92 6.90 8.79
CA TRP A 135 8.47 7.02 8.64
C TRP A 135 7.71 6.08 9.57
N GLY A 136 8.30 4.93 9.90
CA GLY A 136 7.71 4.00 10.87
C GLY A 136 8.66 2.89 11.29
N ASP A 137 8.28 2.21 12.38
CA ASP A 137 8.92 1.03 12.94
C ASP A 137 7.91 -0.12 13.00
N TRP A 138 8.28 -1.30 12.51
CA TRP A 138 7.48 -2.51 12.66
C TRP A 138 8.35 -3.73 12.99
N LEU A 139 8.17 -4.28 14.20
CA LEU A 139 8.74 -5.56 14.64
C LEU A 139 10.21 -5.80 14.16
N ALA A 140 11.07 -4.81 14.41
CA ALA A 140 12.51 -4.74 14.06
C ALA A 140 12.87 -4.15 12.67
N THR A 141 11.93 -4.00 11.74
CA THR A 141 12.20 -3.32 10.46
C THR A 141 11.69 -1.88 10.52
N SER A 142 12.59 -0.93 10.32
CA SER A 142 12.24 0.49 10.12
C SER A 142 12.23 0.79 8.63
N TYR A 143 11.46 1.78 8.19
CA TYR A 143 11.54 2.26 6.82
C TYR A 143 11.48 3.78 6.79
N GLY A 144 11.99 4.35 5.70
CA GLY A 144 11.99 5.77 5.54
C GLY A 144 12.75 6.25 4.33
N VAL A 145 13.04 7.54 4.33
CA VAL A 145 13.73 8.21 3.23
C VAL A 145 15.10 8.66 3.66
N VAL A 146 16.09 8.35 2.83
CA VAL A 146 17.45 8.87 2.93
C VAL A 146 17.61 9.98 1.90
N TYR A 147 18.17 11.10 2.33
CA TYR A 147 18.76 12.07 1.44
C TYR A 147 20.27 11.90 1.46
N ASP A 148 20.89 11.64 0.32
CA ASP A 148 22.34 11.49 0.18
C ASP A 148 22.85 12.28 -1.02
N GLU A 149 23.44 13.45 -0.76
CA GLU A 149 23.97 14.34 -1.79
C GLU A 149 25.12 13.72 -2.62
N SER A 150 25.75 12.65 -2.11
CA SER A 150 26.79 11.91 -2.83
C SER A 150 26.29 10.71 -3.64
N ASP A 151 25.00 10.36 -3.53
CA ASP A 151 24.37 9.20 -4.17
C ASP A 151 25.05 7.83 -3.87
N GLU A 152 25.91 7.77 -2.85
CA GLU A 152 26.64 6.55 -2.50
C GLU A 152 25.75 5.52 -1.79
N VAL A 153 24.60 5.95 -1.26
CA VAL A 153 23.55 5.06 -0.72
C VAL A 153 23.02 4.08 -1.78
N ALA A 154 23.02 4.46 -3.06
CA ALA A 154 22.61 3.58 -4.15
C ALA A 154 23.73 2.63 -4.62
N LEU A 155 24.97 2.83 -4.14
CA LEU A 155 26.09 1.97 -4.50
C LEU A 155 26.11 0.68 -3.65
N PRO A 156 26.64 -0.41 -4.21
CA PRO A 156 27.02 -1.59 -3.43
C PRO A 156 27.98 -1.21 -2.29
N SER A 157 27.91 -1.93 -1.17
CA SER A 157 28.73 -1.68 0.04
C SER A 157 30.21 -1.52 -0.25
N GLU A 158 30.75 -2.28 -1.21
CA GLU A 158 32.18 -2.31 -1.55
C GLU A 158 32.65 -1.07 -2.32
N ARG A 159 31.70 -0.26 -2.82
CA ARG A 159 32.00 0.94 -3.62
C ARG A 159 31.72 2.25 -2.89
N ARG A 160 31.30 2.17 -1.62
CA ARG A 160 31.05 3.34 -0.78
C ARG A 160 32.38 3.82 -0.20
N SER A 161 32.57 5.12 -0.19
CA SER A 161 33.77 5.76 0.36
C SER A 161 33.77 5.68 1.88
N ASP A 162 34.96 5.62 2.47
CA ASP A 162 35.13 5.67 3.94
C ASP A 162 34.49 6.93 4.53
N ALA A 163 34.56 8.05 3.78
CA ALA A 163 33.95 9.31 4.18
C ALA A 163 32.43 9.22 4.26
N TRP A 164 31.78 8.51 3.32
CA TRP A 164 30.34 8.26 3.37
C TRP A 164 29.98 7.31 4.50
N THR A 165 30.71 6.20 4.64
CA THR A 165 30.47 5.20 5.69
C THR A 165 30.55 5.85 7.07
N SER A 166 31.55 6.69 7.32
CA SER A 166 31.68 7.42 8.60
C SER A 166 30.48 8.34 8.90
N ARG A 167 29.82 8.91 7.88
CA ARG A 167 28.58 9.69 8.05
C ARG A 167 27.39 8.77 8.27
N ALA A 168 27.29 7.68 7.52
CA ALA A 168 26.21 6.70 7.62
C ALA A 168 26.19 5.98 8.98
N ASP A 169 27.36 5.73 9.56
CA ASP A 169 27.55 5.10 10.88
C ASP A 169 26.95 5.93 12.03
N GLN A 170 26.72 7.23 11.81
CA GLN A 170 26.04 8.12 12.76
C GLN A 170 24.51 8.06 12.64
N THR A 171 23.98 7.18 11.80
CA THR A 171 22.56 6.99 11.53
C THR A 171 22.19 5.50 11.65
N LEU A 172 20.90 5.17 11.53
CA LEU A 172 20.45 3.79 11.53
C LEU A 172 20.87 3.00 10.28
N LEU A 173 21.48 3.64 9.27
CA LEU A 173 22.03 2.93 8.10
C LEU A 173 23.12 1.92 8.47
N THR A 174 23.76 2.08 9.63
CA THR A 174 24.77 1.13 10.15
C THR A 174 24.22 -0.27 10.42
N CYS A 175 22.91 -0.42 10.66
CA CYS A 175 22.30 -1.75 10.86
C CYS A 175 22.28 -2.57 9.56
N GLY A 176 22.47 -1.93 8.41
CA GLY A 176 22.17 -2.50 7.11
C GLY A 176 20.81 -2.07 6.61
N TYR A 177 20.70 -1.95 5.29
CA TYR A 177 19.49 -1.48 4.62
C TYR A 177 19.35 -2.08 3.23
N SER A 178 18.11 -2.14 2.74
CA SER A 178 17.79 -2.37 1.33
C SER A 178 17.28 -1.09 0.69
N LEU A 179 17.72 -0.84 -0.54
CA LEU A 179 17.18 0.24 -1.36
C LEU A 179 15.96 -0.28 -2.10
N ASP A 180 14.81 0.31 -1.81
CA ASP A 180 13.52 -0.13 -2.34
C ASP A 180 13.06 0.73 -3.52
N MET A 181 13.38 2.03 -3.50
CA MET A 181 13.04 2.97 -4.58
C MET A 181 14.00 4.17 -4.63
N ASP A 182 14.22 4.71 -5.83
CA ASP A 182 14.83 6.01 -6.07
C ASP A 182 13.73 7.04 -6.38
N PHE A 183 13.61 8.08 -5.55
CA PHE A 183 12.66 9.18 -5.75
C PHE A 183 13.25 10.33 -6.58
N GLY A 184 14.53 10.27 -6.91
CA GLY A 184 15.27 11.29 -7.63
C GLY A 184 15.64 12.50 -6.77
N GLY A 185 16.63 13.26 -7.23
CA GLY A 185 17.13 14.43 -6.52
C GLY A 185 17.75 14.08 -5.17
N HIS A 186 18.55 13.01 -5.13
CA HIS A 186 19.28 12.49 -3.98
C HIS A 186 18.41 11.85 -2.89
N PHE A 187 17.13 11.56 -3.17
CA PHE A 187 16.21 10.92 -2.23
C PHE A 187 15.98 9.45 -2.56
N TYR A 188 16.13 8.60 -1.56
CA TYR A 188 16.03 7.15 -1.69
C TYR A 188 15.12 6.59 -0.61
N PHE A 189 14.22 5.70 -0.99
CA PHE A 189 13.41 4.93 -0.05
C PHE A 189 14.18 3.68 0.37
N VAL A 190 14.31 3.48 1.68
CA VAL A 190 15.06 2.36 2.24
C VAL A 190 14.29 1.68 3.35
N SER A 191 14.44 0.36 3.41
CA SER A 191 14.09 -0.45 4.57
C SER A 191 15.36 -0.75 5.35
N LEU A 192 15.31 -0.50 6.66
CA LEU A 192 16.39 -0.69 7.61
C LEU A 192 16.17 -1.99 8.38
N SER A 193 17.22 -2.77 8.50
CA SER A 193 17.18 -4.09 9.13
C SER A 193 18.04 -4.08 10.38
N CYS A 194 17.47 -3.57 11.47
CA CYS A 194 17.95 -3.84 12.82
C CYS A 194 17.08 -4.99 13.43
#